data_AF-A0A525KLL0-F1
#
_entry.id   AF-A0A525KLL0-F1
#
_cell.length_a   1.000
_cell.length_b   1.000
_cell.length_c   1.000
_cell.angle_alpha   90.00
_cell.angle_beta   90.00
_cell.angle_gamma   90.00
#
_symmetry.space_group_name_H-M   'P 1'
#
loop_
_entity.id
_entity.type
_entity.pdbx_description
1 polymer ?
#
loop_
_entity_poly.entity_id
_entity_poly.type
_entity_poly.pdbx_seq_one_letter_code
_entity_poly.pdbx_strand_id
1 'polypeptide(L)'
;MALQALFQPHILFFLARLNGAAVGCGGMALFADFAEVKRMYVREAVRGRGVAQALLARIETEARAAGLSSCAWRRENGRRRHCDFMDGPAFGPARHSATTRRCPGRPSRPASSWKSG
;
A
#
# COMPACT_ATOMS: atom_id res chain seq x y z
N MET A 1 -19.62 -6.29 -3.85
CA MET A 1 -18.89 -5.46 -2.86
C MET A 1 -19.00 -4.00 -3.27
N ALA A 2 -19.50 -3.13 -2.38
CA ALA A 2 -19.68 -1.71 -2.67
C ALA A 2 -18.34 -0.95 -2.56
N LEU A 3 -18.07 -0.06 -3.51
CA LEU A 3 -16.87 0.78 -3.58
C LEU A 3 -16.60 1.58 -2.29
N GLN A 4 -17.65 1.97 -1.56
CA GLN A 4 -17.52 2.72 -0.30
C GLN A 4 -16.79 1.97 0.81
N ALA A 5 -16.84 0.63 0.82
CA ALA A 5 -16.14 -0.17 1.81
C ALA A 5 -14.61 -0.02 1.74
N LEU A 6 -14.09 0.51 0.62
CA LEU A 6 -12.66 0.77 0.44
C LEU A 6 -12.23 2.15 0.98
N PHE A 7 -13.14 3.11 1.14
CA PHE A 7 -12.80 4.49 1.52
C PHE A 7 -12.99 4.78 3.00
N GLN A 8 -12.87 3.74 3.84
CA GLN A 8 -12.98 3.93 5.28
C GLN A 8 -11.71 4.59 5.86
N PRO A 9 -11.81 5.38 6.94
CA PRO A 9 -10.67 6.12 7.50
C PRO A 9 -9.48 5.24 7.92
N HIS A 10 -9.75 4.00 8.31
CA HIS A 10 -8.74 3.02 8.71
C HIS A 10 -8.08 2.34 7.50
N ILE A 11 -8.50 2.62 6.26
CA ILE A 11 -7.93 2.04 5.04
C ILE A 11 -7.03 3.05 4.36
N LEU A 12 -5.75 2.68 4.21
CA LEU A 12 -4.72 3.52 3.63
C LEU A 12 -4.30 2.96 2.27
N PHE A 13 -4.13 3.85 1.29
CA PHE A 13 -3.74 3.49 -0.07
C PHE A 13 -2.37 4.06 -0.39
N PHE A 14 -1.60 3.30 -1.17
CA PHE A 14 -0.25 3.65 -1.58
C PHE A 14 -0.12 3.56 -3.10
N LEU A 15 0.48 4.58 -3.70
CA LEU A 15 0.84 4.60 -5.12
C LEU A 15 2.34 4.69 -5.27
N ALA A 16 2.91 3.73 -5.99
CA ALA A 16 4.30 3.78 -6.46
C ALA A 16 4.36 4.48 -7.81
N ARG A 17 5.19 5.52 -7.90
CA ARG A 17 5.44 6.25 -9.15
C ARG A 17 6.89 6.14 -9.57
N LEU A 18 7.12 5.81 -10.83
CA LEU A 18 8.44 5.83 -11.47
C LEU A 18 8.42 6.86 -12.59
N ASN A 19 9.34 7.82 -12.58
CA ASN A 19 9.39 8.93 -13.54
C ASN A 19 8.03 9.65 -13.69
N GLY A 20 7.36 9.91 -12.57
CA GLY A 20 6.04 10.55 -12.53
C GLY A 20 4.86 9.63 -12.87
N ALA A 21 5.07 8.50 -13.55
CA ALA A 21 4.01 7.58 -13.94
C ALA A 21 3.63 6.60 -12.82
N ALA A 22 2.33 6.33 -12.65
CA ALA A 22 1.85 5.32 -11.70
C ALA A 22 2.14 3.90 -12.20
N VAL A 23 2.99 3.18 -11.47
CA VAL A 23 3.50 1.86 -11.86
C VAL A 23 3.14 0.73 -10.91
N GLY A 24 2.65 1.05 -9.71
CA GLY A 24 2.14 0.07 -8.77
C GLY A 24 1.26 0.70 -7.71
N CYS A 25 0.45 -0.13 -7.06
CA CYS A 25 -0.41 0.28 -5.97
C CYS A 25 -0.54 -0.82 -4.91
N GLY A 26 -0.94 -0.40 -3.71
CA GLY A 26 -1.27 -1.29 -2.60
C GLY A 26 -2.18 -0.57 -1.61
N GLY A 27 -2.66 -1.30 -0.63
CA GLY A 27 -3.39 -0.70 0.48
C GLY A 27 -3.24 -1.53 1.73
N MET A 28 -3.56 -0.93 2.87
CA MET A 28 -3.65 -1.63 4.15
C MET A 28 -4.87 -1.17 4.93
N ALA A 29 -5.45 -2.06 5.72
CA ALA A 29 -6.46 -1.73 6.72
C ALA A 29 -5.83 -1.81 8.11
N LEU A 30 -6.00 -0.76 8.90
CA LEU A 30 -5.55 -0.71 10.29
C LEU A 30 -6.62 -1.34 11.20
N PHE A 31 -6.18 -2.22 12.10
CA PHE A 31 -6.96 -2.78 13.20
C PHE A 31 -6.29 -2.44 14.53
N ALA A 32 -6.89 -2.86 15.65
CA ALA A 32 -6.39 -2.57 16.99
C ALA A 32 -4.94 -3.08 17.19
N ASP A 33 -4.66 -4.32 16.77
CA ASP A 33 -3.40 -5.00 17.10
C ASP A 33 -2.50 -5.29 15.89
N PHE A 34 -3.01 -5.09 14.67
CA PHE A 34 -2.30 -5.42 13.44
C PHE A 34 -2.77 -4.57 12.26
N ALA A 35 -1.93 -4.49 11.22
CA ALA A 35 -2.31 -3.93 9.92
C ALA A 35 -2.50 -5.06 8.90
N GLU A 36 -3.63 -5.09 8.18
CA GLU A 36 -3.83 -6.04 7.08
C GLU A 36 -3.45 -5.41 5.73
N VAL A 37 -2.40 -5.93 5.11
CA VAL A 37 -2.02 -5.62 3.73
C VAL A 37 -3.07 -6.21 2.78
N LYS A 38 -3.72 -5.31 2.01
CA LYS A 38 -4.63 -5.66 0.92
C LYS A 38 -3.82 -6.02 -0.34
N ARG A 39 -4.52 -6.46 -1.38
CA ARG A 39 -3.89 -6.83 -2.66
C ARG A 39 -3.02 -5.67 -3.17
N MET A 40 -1.79 -6.01 -3.54
CA MET A 40 -0.87 -5.11 -4.24
C MET A 40 -0.79 -5.50 -5.71
N TYR A 41 -0.56 -4.52 -6.57
CA TYR A 41 -0.37 -4.72 -7.99
C TYR A 41 0.80 -3.87 -8.50
N VAL A 42 1.61 -4.45 -9.39
CA VAL A 42 2.70 -3.78 -10.08
C VAL A 42 2.58 -4.07 -11.57
N ARG A 43 2.67 -3.02 -12.39
CA ARG A 43 2.67 -3.13 -13.85
C ARG A 43 3.77 -4.07 -14.31
N GLU A 44 3.43 -4.92 -15.28
CA GLU A 44 4.33 -5.95 -15.82
C GLU A 44 5.66 -5.40 -16.30
N ALA A 45 5.63 -4.28 -17.02
CA ALA A 45 6.81 -3.60 -17.57
C ALA A 45 7.88 -3.19 -16.52
N VAL A 46 7.51 -3.15 -15.24
CA VAL A 46 8.43 -2.80 -14.14
C VAL A 46 8.53 -3.88 -13.06
N ARG A 47 8.03 -5.09 -13.31
CA ARG A 47 8.27 -6.23 -12.41
C ARG A 47 9.77 -6.57 -12.38
N GLY A 48 10.21 -7.21 -11.29
CA GLY A 48 11.64 -7.49 -11.05
C GLY A 48 12.47 -6.28 -10.63
N ARG A 49 11.88 -5.09 -10.53
CA ARG A 49 12.58 -3.82 -10.25
C ARG A 49 12.47 -3.30 -8.81
N GLY A 50 12.05 -4.13 -7.86
CA GLY A 50 11.93 -3.70 -6.46
C GLY A 50 10.64 -2.96 -6.08
N VAL A 51 9.70 -2.73 -7.02
CA VAL A 51 8.52 -1.88 -6.78
C VAL A 51 7.57 -2.47 -5.72
N ALA A 52 7.33 -3.78 -5.77
CA ALA A 52 6.50 -4.45 -4.78
C ALA A 52 7.14 -4.41 -3.38
N GLN A 53 8.45 -4.57 -3.31
CA GLN A 53 9.21 -4.44 -2.06
C GLN A 53 9.11 -3.02 -1.50
N ALA A 54 9.26 -1.99 -2.34
CA ALA A 54 9.15 -0.59 -1.91
C ALA A 54 7.74 -0.21 -1.44
N LEU A 55 6.69 -0.78 -2.05
CA LEU A 55 5.32 -0.64 -1.56
C LEU A 55 5.15 -1.28 -0.18
N LEU A 56 5.66 -2.51 -0.01
CA LEU A 56 5.56 -3.24 1.26
C LEU A 56 6.33 -2.52 2.38
N ALA A 57 7.57 -2.08 2.13
CA ALA A 57 8.36 -1.35 3.12
C ALA A 57 7.68 -0.04 3.56
N ARG A 58 7.02 0.67 2.63
CA ARG A 58 6.24 1.86 3.00
C ARG A 58 5.03 1.52 3.87
N ILE A 59 4.31 0.46 3.53
CA ILE A 59 3.19 -0.05 4.31
C ILE A 59 3.65 -0.40 5.73
N GLU A 60 4.79 -1.08 5.85
CA GLU A 60 5.35 -1.45 7.15
C GLU A 60 5.74 -0.23 7.99
N THR A 61 6.37 0.75 7.36
CA THR A 61 6.72 2.03 8.00
C THR A 61 5.48 2.73 8.56
N GLU A 62 4.38 2.75 7.80
CA GLU A 62 3.13 3.40 8.22
C GLU A 62 2.42 2.63 9.32
N ALA A 63 2.50 1.29 9.31
CA ALA A 63 1.94 0.48 10.40
C ALA A 63 2.73 0.66 11.70
N ARG A 64 4.08 0.72 11.63
CA ARG A 64 4.92 1.05 12.79
C ARG A 64 4.64 2.47 13.31
N ALA A 65 4.46 3.44 12.41
CA ALA A 65 4.09 4.81 12.80
C ALA A 65 2.69 4.90 13.46
N ALA A 66 1.81 3.93 13.19
CA ALA A 66 0.52 3.79 13.85
C ALA A 66 0.60 3.04 15.20
N GLY A 67 1.81 2.67 15.67
CA GLY A 67 2.01 1.96 16.94
C GLY A 67 1.77 0.46 16.88
N LEU A 68 1.58 -0.10 15.68
CA LEU A 68 1.36 -1.53 15.51
C LEU A 68 2.70 -2.26 15.45
N SER A 69 2.74 -3.50 15.96
CA SER A 69 3.92 -4.37 15.98
C SER A 69 3.87 -5.50 14.94
N SER A 70 2.73 -5.70 14.27
CA SER A 70 2.54 -6.78 13.31
C SER A 70 1.77 -6.38 12.06
N CYS A 71 2.11 -7.06 10.95
CA CYS A 71 1.40 -6.96 9.67
C CYS A 71 0.87 -8.33 9.25
N ALA A 72 -0.35 -8.35 8.73
CA ALA A 72 -1.01 -9.52 8.17
C ALA A 72 -1.09 -9.40 6.64
N TRP A 73 -0.75 -10.45 5.90
CA TRP A 73 -1.01 -10.51 4.46
C TRP A 73 -1.64 -11.83 4.06
N ARG A 74 -2.49 -11.77 3.02
CA ARG A 74 -3.07 -12.94 2.41
C ARG A 74 -2.21 -13.39 1.24
N ARG A 75 -1.69 -14.62 1.33
CA ARG A 75 -0.98 -15.27 0.21
C ARG A 75 -1.99 -15.73 -0.85
N GLU A 76 -1.48 -16.10 -2.01
CA GLU A 76 -2.27 -16.61 -3.13
C GLU A 76 -3.09 -17.86 -2.77
N ASN A 77 -2.59 -18.69 -1.84
CA ASN A 77 -3.32 -19.84 -1.29
C ASN A 77 -4.42 -19.48 -0.27
N GLY A 78 -4.74 -18.21 -0.10
CA GLY A 78 -5.79 -17.73 0.79
C GLY A 78 -5.45 -17.72 2.28
N ARG A 79 -4.29 -18.23 2.72
CA ARG A 79 -3.90 -18.20 4.14
C ARG A 79 -3.45 -16.80 4.55
N ARG A 80 -3.99 -16.33 5.68
CA ARG A 80 -3.54 -15.13 6.38
C ARG A 80 -2.38 -15.55 7.29
N ARG A 81 -1.24 -14.86 7.20
CA ARG A 81 -0.14 -14.99 8.17
C ARG A 81 0.05 -13.66 8.88
N HIS A 82 0.13 -13.70 10.20
CA HIS A 82 0.76 -12.65 10.98
C HIS A 82 2.25 -12.83 10.88
N CYS A 83 2.92 -11.73 10.63
CA CYS A 83 4.36 -11.66 10.66
C CYS A 83 4.65 -10.48 11.57
N ASP A 84 5.48 -10.72 12.59
CA ASP A 84 6.29 -9.64 13.13
C ASP A 84 6.98 -9.01 11.91
N PHE A 85 6.94 -7.67 11.82
CA PHE A 85 7.49 -6.94 10.67
C PHE A 85 8.77 -7.61 10.21
N MET A 86 8.91 -7.90 8.91
CA MET A 86 10.08 -8.65 8.46
C MET A 86 11.35 -7.93 8.94
N ASP A 87 12.03 -8.49 9.95
CA ASP A 87 13.37 -8.10 10.40
C ASP A 87 14.41 -8.61 9.38
N GLY A 88 14.12 -8.39 8.10
CA GLY A 88 15.09 -8.47 7.02
C GLY A 88 15.70 -7.09 6.79
N PRO A 89 16.91 -7.00 6.21
CA PRO A 89 17.47 -5.71 5.84
C PRO A 89 16.40 -4.99 5.03
N ALA A 90 16.05 -3.76 5.44
CA ALA A 90 15.14 -2.90 4.70
C ALA A 90 15.50 -3.07 3.23
N PHE A 91 14.63 -3.74 2.45
CA PHE A 91 14.92 -4.01 1.05
C PHE A 91 15.19 -2.64 0.47
N GLY A 92 16.44 -2.40 0.09
CA GLY A 92 16.98 -1.07 -0.13
C GLY A 92 16.07 -0.24 -1.05
N PRO A 93 16.23 1.10 -1.06
CA PRO A 93 15.40 1.96 -1.89
C PRO A 93 15.28 1.34 -3.28
N ALA A 94 14.06 1.31 -3.84
CA ALA A 94 13.82 0.71 -5.15
C ALA A 94 14.99 1.08 -6.06
N ARG A 95 15.62 0.09 -6.71
CA ARG A 95 16.83 0.28 -7.56
C ARG A 95 16.66 1.37 -8.62
N HIS A 96 15.44 1.84 -8.81
CA HIS A 96 14.99 2.94 -9.64
C HIS A 96 14.02 3.76 -8.79
N SER A 97 14.05 5.09 -8.89
CA SER A 97 13.36 6.11 -8.09
C SER A 97 11.82 6.00 -7.98
N ALA A 98 11.32 4.85 -7.51
CA ALA A 98 9.92 4.61 -7.27
C ALA A 98 9.54 5.32 -5.96
N THR A 99 8.86 6.46 -6.05
CA THR A 99 8.33 7.15 -4.87
C THR A 99 6.98 6.57 -4.50
N THR A 100 6.84 6.09 -3.26
CA THR A 100 5.55 5.67 -2.71
C THR A 100 4.92 6.82 -1.93
N ARG A 101 3.70 7.23 -2.30
CA ARG A 101 2.91 8.21 -1.53
C ARG A 101 1.66 7.56 -0.96
N ARG A 102 1.33 7.91 0.29
CA ARG A 102 0.00 7.69 0.86
C ARG A 102 -0.99 8.56 0.09
N CYS A 103 -2.00 7.95 -0.49
CA CYS A 103 -3.13 8.70 -1.03
C CYS A 103 -4.05 9.07 0.14
N PRO A 104 -4.40 10.36 0.32
CA PRO A 104 -5.47 10.69 1.23
C PRO A 104 -6.73 9.94 0.77
N GLY A 105 -7.37 9.22 1.69
CA GLY A 105 -8.70 8.68 1.44
C GLY A 105 -9.61 9.81 0.95
N ARG A 106 -10.56 9.49 0.05
CA ARG A 106 -11.41 10.46 -0.66
C ARG A 106 -11.77 11.64 0.27
N PRO A 107 -11.28 12.87 0.02
CA PRO A 107 -11.85 14.03 0.68
C PRO A 107 -13.31 14.14 0.22
N SER A 108 -14.20 14.58 1.10
CA SER A 108 -15.66 14.67 0.95
C SER A 108 -16.16 15.61 -0.17
N ARG A 109 -15.47 15.71 -1.32
CA ARG A 109 -15.94 16.49 -2.47
C ARG A 109 -16.95 15.68 -3.32
N PRO A 110 -18.06 16.31 -3.73
CA PRO A 110 -19.05 15.70 -4.61
C PRO A 110 -18.44 15.41 -5.99
N ALA A 111 -18.94 14.36 -6.65
CA ALA A 111 -18.40 13.81 -7.90
C ALA A 111 -18.43 14.76 -9.11
N SER A 112 -19.09 15.93 -8.98
CA SER A 112 -19.24 16.93 -10.04
C SER A 112 -17.99 17.76 -10.33
N SER A 113 -16.95 17.73 -9.48
CA SER A 113 -15.74 18.56 -9.65
C SER A 113 -14.60 17.89 -10.43
N TRP A 114 -14.83 16.72 -11.05
CA TRP A 114 -13.82 15.92 -11.76
C TRP A 114 -14.03 15.92 -13.29
N LYS A 115 -14.46 17.06 -13.83
CA LYS A 115 -14.30 17.39 -15.25
C LYS A 115 -13.44 18.65 -15.34
N SER A 116 -12.50 18.64 -16.29
CA SER A 116 -11.52 19.68 -16.67
C SER A 116 -10.25 19.80 -15.81
N GLY A 117 -9.11 19.69 -16.49
CA GLY A 117 -7.74 19.85 -15.97
C GLY A 117 -6.80 18.84 -16.57
#